data_AF-A0A6N9TPE3-F1
#
_entry.id   AF-A0A6N9TPE3-F1
#
_cell.length_a   1.000
_cell.length_b   1.000
_cell.length_c   1.000
_cell.angle_alpha   90.00
_cell.angle_beta   90.00
_cell.angle_gamma   90.00
#
_symmetry.space_group_name_H-M   'P 1'
#
loop_
_entity.id
_entity.type
_entity.pdbx_description
1 polymer ?
#
loop_
_entity_poly.entity_id
_entity_poly.type
_entity_poly.pdbx_seq_one_letter_code
_entity_poly.pdbx_strand_id
1 'polypeptide(L)'
;FVELEEGVEGLIHVSELGPGKVKTPVGMFEEGQEVTAKVIHVAPLERRIGLSIKRIDEEAEQSYYEEYSATGAGHGGTTLGSLLQEELVQQQSRARASEEDEGDE
;
A
#
# COMPACT_ATOMS: atom_id res chain seq x y z
N PHE A 1 -9.60 25.61 -5.36
CA PHE A 1 -10.39 25.58 -4.12
C PHE A 1 -11.56 24.65 -4.37
N VAL A 2 -12.00 23.90 -3.36
CA VAL A 2 -13.11 22.94 -3.44
C VAL A 2 -14.14 23.39 -2.42
N GLU A 3 -15.42 23.43 -2.78
CA GLU A 3 -16.49 23.66 -1.82
C GLU A 3 -16.94 22.31 -1.25
N LEU A 4 -17.00 22.18 0.08
CA LEU A 4 -17.46 20.94 0.72
C LEU A 4 -18.91 21.06 1.20
N GLU A 5 -19.22 22.15 1.90
CA GLU A 5 -20.54 22.49 2.45
C GLU A 5 -20.69 24.01 2.53
N GLU A 6 -21.91 24.50 2.81
CA GLU A 6 -22.22 25.93 2.86
C GLU A 6 -21.30 26.72 3.81
N GLY A 7 -20.35 27.45 3.22
CA GLY A 7 -19.38 28.27 3.93
C GLY A 7 -18.17 27.52 4.51
N VAL A 8 -17.89 26.31 4.03
CA VAL A 8 -16.66 25.55 4.32
C VAL A 8 -15.83 25.41 3.05
N GLU A 9 -14.62 25.98 3.09
CA GLU A 9 -13.70 25.95 1.95
C GLU A 9 -12.64 24.85 2.11
N GLY A 10 -12.52 24.02 1.08
CA GLY A 10 -11.50 23.01 0.91
C GLY A 10 -10.30 23.54 0.13
N LEU A 11 -9.11 23.38 0.70
CA LEU A 11 -7.85 23.72 0.02
C LEU A 11 -7.02 22.46 -0.17
N ILE A 12 -6.70 22.16 -1.43
CA ILE A 12 -5.74 21.13 -1.79
C ILE A 12 -4.43 21.84 -2.15
N HIS A 13 -3.35 21.50 -1.44
CA HIS A 13 -2.03 22.03 -1.75
C HIS A 13 -1.50 21.36 -3.04
N VAL A 14 -0.76 22.08 -3.87
CA VAL A 14 -0.22 21.53 -5.13
C VAL A 14 0.65 20.28 -4.93
N SER A 15 1.31 20.18 -3.77
CA SER A 15 2.11 19.01 -3.36
C SER A 15 1.26 17.77 -3.03
N GLU A 16 -0.04 17.94 -2.85
CA GLU A 16 -0.99 16.92 -2.41
C GLU A 16 -1.92 16.44 -3.55
N LEU A 17 -1.70 16.93 -4.79
CA LEU A 17 -2.49 16.55 -5.97
C LEU A 17 -2.11 15.20 -6.59
N GLY A 18 -0.91 14.64 -6.34
CA GLY A 18 -0.54 13.32 -6.84
C GLY A 18 0.94 12.94 -6.72
N PRO A 19 1.31 11.68 -7.05
CA PRO A 19 2.67 11.16 -6.98
C PRO A 19 3.50 11.55 -8.21
N GLY A 20 3.82 12.83 -8.32
CA GLY A 20 4.67 13.36 -9.40
C GLY A 20 4.74 14.86 -9.31
N LYS A 21 5.81 15.48 -9.84
CA LYS A 21 5.87 16.95 -9.96
C LYS A 21 4.74 17.39 -10.90
N VAL A 22 3.57 17.68 -10.35
CA VAL A 22 2.44 18.29 -11.06
C VAL A 22 2.90 19.71 -11.41
N LYS A 23 3.49 19.85 -12.60
CA LYS A 23 4.02 21.13 -13.09
C LYS A 23 2.91 22.14 -13.38
N THR A 24 1.70 21.65 -13.65
CA THR A 24 0.53 22.51 -13.87
C THR A 24 -0.73 21.76 -13.41
N PRO A 25 -1.43 22.24 -12.36
CA PRO A 25 -2.74 21.70 -11.99
C PRO A 25 -3.84 22.11 -12.99
N VAL A 26 -3.55 23.10 -13.84
CA VAL A 26 -4.44 23.61 -14.89
C VAL A 26 -4.58 22.55 -15.98
N GLY A 27 -5.76 21.92 -16.05
CA GLY A 27 -6.09 20.90 -17.05
C GLY A 27 -6.25 19.47 -16.50
N MET A 28 -5.95 19.22 -15.22
CA MET A 28 -6.26 17.93 -14.58
C MET A 28 -7.66 17.88 -13.97
N PHE A 29 -8.20 19.04 -13.61
CA PHE A 29 -9.51 19.17 -12.97
C PHE A 29 -10.27 20.30 -13.65
N GLU A 30 -11.54 20.04 -13.96
CA GLU A 30 -12.46 21.02 -14.52
C GLU A 30 -13.26 21.70 -13.39
N GLU A 31 -13.68 22.94 -13.60
CA GLU A 31 -14.57 23.63 -12.65
C GLU A 31 -15.90 22.88 -12.56
N GLY A 32 -16.29 22.47 -11.35
CA GLY A 32 -17.49 21.66 -11.12
C GLY A 32 -17.28 20.14 -11.15
N GLN A 33 -16.06 19.67 -11.36
CA GLN A 33 -15.75 18.25 -11.26
C GLN A 33 -15.76 17.78 -9.79
N GLU A 34 -16.44 16.67 -9.52
CA GLU A 34 -16.39 16.00 -8.24
C GLU A 34 -15.05 15.27 -8.06
N VAL A 35 -14.39 15.50 -6.92
CA VAL A 35 -13.09 14.90 -6.61
C VAL A 35 -13.12 14.26 -5.23
N THR A 36 -12.56 13.05 -5.13
CA THR A 36 -12.38 12.38 -3.84
C THR A 36 -11.02 12.78 -3.27
N ALA A 37 -11.02 13.34 -2.05
CA ALA A 37 -9.80 13.73 -1.35
C ALA A 37 -9.89 13.39 0.14
N LYS A 38 -8.75 13.11 0.76
CA LYS A 38 -8.62 12.81 2.17
C LYS A 38 -8.38 14.07 2.98
N VAL A 39 -9.02 14.16 4.14
CA VAL A 39 -8.81 15.26 5.08
C VAL A 39 -7.44 15.11 5.75
N ILE A 40 -6.58 16.11 5.56
CA ILE A 40 -5.25 16.18 6.20
C ILE A 40 -5.23 17.12 7.40
N HIS A 41 -6.05 18.17 7.37
CA HIS A 41 -6.10 19.18 8.43
C HIS A 41 -7.46 19.85 8.48
N VAL A 42 -7.93 20.19 9.68
CA VAL A 42 -9.20 20.91 9.89
C VAL A 42 -8.92 22.14 10.73
N ALA A 43 -9.24 23.31 10.19
CA ALA A 43 -9.14 24.60 10.85
C ALA A 43 -10.57 25.13 11.14
N PRO A 44 -11.18 24.76 12.27
CA PRO A 44 -12.58 25.11 12.55
C PRO A 44 -12.80 26.62 12.77
N LEU A 45 -11.78 27.34 13.24
CA LEU A 45 -11.85 28.80 13.43
C LEU A 45 -12.01 29.54 12.11
N GLU A 46 -11.37 29.05 11.05
CA GLU A 46 -11.35 29.68 9.73
C GLU A 46 -12.34 29.00 8.77
N ARG A 47 -13.04 27.95 9.23
CA ARG A 47 -13.93 27.10 8.41
C ARG A 47 -13.23 26.55 7.16
N ARG A 48 -11.95 26.20 7.30
CA ARG A 48 -11.12 25.65 6.21
C ARG A 48 -10.71 24.22 6.49
N ILE A 49 -10.70 23.42 5.42
CA ILE A 49 -10.28 22.02 5.47
C ILE A 49 -9.15 21.82 4.47
N GLY A 50 -8.01 21.37 4.96
CA GLY A 50 -6.91 20.90 4.14
C GLY A 50 -7.23 19.51 3.59
N LEU A 51 -7.17 19.36 2.27
CA LEU A 51 -7.46 18.13 1.56
C LEU A 51 -6.24 17.63 0.78
N SER A 52 -6.14 16.33 0.60
CA SER A 52 -5.08 15.68 -0.18
C SER A 52 -5.64 14.53 -1.01
N ILE A 53 -5.31 14.51 -2.30
CA ILE A 53 -5.67 13.41 -3.21
C ILE A 53 -4.62 12.31 -3.11
N LYS A 54 -3.33 12.69 -3.05
CA LYS A 54 -2.19 11.76 -2.99
C LYS A 54 -2.30 10.72 -1.87
N ARG A 55 -2.81 11.12 -0.69
CA ARG A 55 -2.92 10.23 0.48
C ARG A 55 -3.96 9.13 0.29
N ILE A 56 -4.94 9.31 -0.60
CA ILE A 56 -5.91 8.25 -0.94
C ILE A 56 -5.21 7.16 -1.74
N ASP A 57 -4.45 7.54 -2.76
CA ASP A 57 -3.72 6.59 -3.60
C ASP A 57 -2.74 5.75 -2.76
N GLU A 58 -1.96 6.39 -1.87
CA GLU A 58 -1.00 5.69 -1.00
C GLU A 58 -1.68 4.70 -0.04
N GLU A 59 -2.88 5.02 0.47
CA GLU A 59 -3.63 4.15 1.38
C GLU A 59 -4.30 3.01 0.64
N ALA A 60 -4.81 3.27 -0.57
CA ALA A 60 -5.33 2.24 -1.46
C ALA A 60 -4.23 1.22 -1.80
N GLU A 61 -3.02 1.68 -2.14
CA GLU A 61 -1.87 0.80 -2.37
C GLU A 61 -1.51 -0.01 -1.13
N GLN A 62 -1.42 0.62 0.06
CA GLN A 62 -1.10 -0.10 1.30
C GLN A 62 -2.12 -1.18 1.65
N SER A 63 -3.41 -0.87 1.53
CA SER A 63 -4.49 -1.84 1.80
C SER A 63 -4.41 -3.07 0.90
N TYR A 64 -4.00 -2.89 -0.36
CA TYR A 64 -3.85 -3.97 -1.32
C TYR A 64 -2.69 -4.91 -0.97
N TYR A 65 -1.57 -4.38 -0.46
CA TYR A 65 -0.46 -5.19 0.03
C TYR A 65 -0.79 -5.91 1.34
N GLU A 66 -1.51 -5.25 2.24
CA GLU A 66 -1.96 -5.84 3.51
C GLU A 66 -2.92 -7.01 3.25
N GLU A 67 -3.88 -6.85 2.33
CA GLU A 67 -4.79 -7.91 1.94
C GLU A 67 -4.08 -9.08 1.24
N TYR A 68 -3.12 -8.79 0.36
CA TYR A 68 -2.32 -9.83 -0.30
C TYR A 68 -1.43 -10.61 0.68
N SER A 69 -0.81 -9.92 1.63
CA SER A 69 0.02 -10.57 2.67
C SER A 69 -0.80 -11.29 3.74
N ALA A 70 -1.96 -10.75 4.11
CA ALA A 70 -2.90 -11.39 5.04
C ALA A 70 -3.54 -12.64 4.42
N THR A 71 -3.87 -12.62 3.13
CA THR A 71 -4.47 -13.76 2.42
C THR A 71 -3.41 -14.76 1.95
N GLY A 72 -2.18 -14.30 1.69
CA GLY A 72 -1.03 -15.12 1.27
C GLY A 72 -0.47 -16.04 2.34
N ALA A 73 -0.82 -15.84 3.62
CA ALA A 73 -0.44 -16.74 4.72
C ALA A 73 -1.43 -17.91 4.91
N GLY A 74 -2.56 -17.94 4.17
CA GLY A 74 -3.65 -18.88 4.42
C GLY A 74 -4.10 -19.76 3.23
N HIS A 75 -3.59 -19.55 2.02
CA HIS A 75 -3.91 -20.44 0.88
C HIS A 75 -3.02 -21.69 0.87
N GLY A 76 -3.48 -22.71 1.59
CA GLY A 76 -2.89 -24.05 1.67
C GLY A 76 -2.98 -24.84 0.35
N GLY A 77 -2.27 -24.39 -0.68
CA GLY A 77 -2.14 -25.14 -1.93
C GLY A 77 -0.95 -24.67 -2.77
N THR A 78 0.14 -25.45 -2.73
CA THR A 78 1.19 -25.52 -3.75
C THR A 78 1.86 -24.18 -4.16
N THR A 79 2.22 -23.32 -3.21
CA THR A 79 3.12 -22.21 -3.56
C THR A 79 4.52 -22.73 -3.84
N LEU A 80 5.21 -22.13 -4.80
CA LEU A 80 6.59 -22.46 -5.14
C LEU A 80 7.52 -22.45 -3.92
N GLY A 81 7.22 -21.59 -2.93
CA GLY A 81 7.97 -21.49 -1.68
C GLY A 81 7.82 -22.70 -0.77
N SER A 82 6.64 -23.32 -0.69
CA SER A 82 6.45 -24.51 0.15
C SER A 82 7.17 -25.73 -0.43
N LEU A 83 7.13 -25.92 -1.75
CA LEU A 83 7.88 -26.99 -2.43
C LEU A 83 9.39 -26.81 -2.31
N LEU A 84 9.90 -25.57 -2.39
CA LEU A 84 11.32 -25.29 -2.22
C LEU A 84 11.83 -25.59 -0.81
N GLN A 85 11.02 -25.25 0.19
CA GLN A 85 11.37 -25.47 1.59
C GLN A 85 11.31 -26.95 1.97
N GLU A 86 10.37 -27.71 1.40
CA GLU A 86 10.29 -29.17 1.56
C GLU A 86 11.54 -29.88 0.99
N GLU A 87 12.00 -29.47 -0.19
CA GLU A 87 13.17 -30.06 -0.86
C GLU A 87 14.48 -29.79 -0.10
N LEU A 88 14.61 -28.59 0.47
CA LEU A 88 15.81 -28.16 1.20
C LEU A 88 15.93 -28.87 2.56
N VAL A 89 14.80 -29.13 3.23
CA VAL A 89 14.74 -29.94 4.46
C VAL A 89 15.11 -31.40 4.17
N GLN A 90 14.65 -31.96 3.04
CA GLN A 90 15.02 -33.33 2.64
C GLN A 90 16.52 -33.46 2.30
N GLN A 91 17.13 -32.45 1.67
CA GLN A 91 18.57 -32.46 1.39
C GLN A 91 19.40 -32.39 2.68
N GLN A 92 18.96 -31.62 3.67
CA GLN A 92 19.66 -31.54 4.96
C GLN A 92 19.54 -32.84 5.79
N SER A 93 18.38 -33.50 5.76
CA SER A 93 18.22 -34.79 6.45
C SER A 93 19.01 -35.92 5.77
N ARG A 94 19.13 -35.87 4.43
CA ARG A 94 19.90 -36.86 3.66
C ARG A 94 21.40 -36.71 3.87
N ALA A 95 21.89 -35.47 4.00
CA ALA A 95 23.29 -35.19 4.28
C ALA A 95 23.72 -35.65 5.69
N ARG A 96 22.87 -35.46 6.71
CA ARG A 96 23.18 -35.93 8.08
C ARG A 96 23.18 -37.44 8.24
N ALA A 97 22.34 -38.16 7.51
CA ALA A 97 22.26 -39.62 7.61
C ALA A 97 23.47 -40.33 6.95
N SER A 98 24.18 -39.67 6.03
CA SER A 98 25.40 -40.22 5.40
C SER A 98 26.68 -40.02 6.23
N GLU A 99 26.65 -39.18 7.26
CA GLU A 99 27.82 -38.93 8.12
C GLU A 99 27.89 -39.85 9.35
N GLU A 100 26.82 -40.59 9.66
CA GLU A 100 26.74 -41.50 10.83
C GLU A 100 27.14 -42.95 10.50
N ASP A 101 27.32 -43.32 9.22
CA ASP A 101 27.68 -44.69 8.77
C ASP A 101 29.21 -44.87 8.50
N GLU A 102 30.01 -43.80 8.52
CA GLU A 102 31.48 -43.86 8.34
C GLU A 102 32.26 -43.93 9.68
N GLY A 103 31.57 -44.16 10.80
CA GLY A 103 32.13 -44.06 12.16
C GLY A 103 32.53 -45.35 12.88
N ASP A 104 32.45 -46.52 12.24
CA ASP A 104 32.82 -47.81 12.84
C ASP A 104 33.78 -48.60 11.91
N GLU A 105 35.07 -48.22 11.93
CA GLU A 105 36.21 -49.13 11.69
C GLU A 105 37.44 -48.73 12.52
#